data_AF-C2EI06-F1
#
_entry.id   AF-C2EI06-F1
#
_cell.length_a   1.000
_cell.length_b   1.000
_cell.length_c   1.000
_cell.angle_alpha   90.00
_cell.angle_beta   90.00
_cell.angle_gamma   90.00
#
_symmetry.space_group_name_H-M   'P 1'
#
loop_
_entity.id
_entity.type
_entity.pdbx_description
1 polymer ?
#
loop_
_entity_poly.entity_id
_entity_poly.type
_entity_poly.pdbx_seq_one_letter_code
_entity_poly.pdbx_strand_id
1 'polypeptide(L)'
;MVKKITMIQTQKKAGRFNIYINDKYAFPVSESVLIKYRLHKGQELDENLIEEIKLADDISKGYNAALNYLSYQLRTRKEVEDKLRSLDIHEDYIPEIINKLIDLDLINDKNYAESYVRTMMNTSDKGPKVIKLNLLKKGVDDNIAEDALILYTDKLQVKKGVTLAEKLANRYSHDSYRNKQNKIKQALLTKGFSYDIIDTIIQELDLIFDDDTEREILLEKANKLWSRYDNLDIKKRKFKIQQALFKQGFSFSDITSALDEIEDTNI
;
A
#
# COMPACT_ATOMS: atom_id res chain seq x y z
N MET A 1 55.49 13.95 -6.90
CA MET A 1 55.37 14.43 -8.30
C MET A 1 54.11 15.28 -8.40
N VAL A 2 54.20 16.45 -9.02
CA VAL A 2 53.03 17.29 -9.26
C VAL A 2 52.09 16.57 -10.24
N LYS A 3 50.82 16.42 -9.87
CA LYS A 3 49.80 15.76 -10.72
C LYS A 3 49.16 16.85 -11.58
N LYS A 4 49.52 16.90 -12.86
CA LYS A 4 49.06 17.95 -13.80
C LYS A 4 48.10 17.37 -14.83
N ILE A 5 46.99 18.06 -15.09
CA ILE A 5 46.04 17.67 -16.14
C ILE A 5 46.71 17.86 -17.51
N THR A 6 46.91 16.78 -18.27
CA THR A 6 47.51 16.84 -19.60
C THR A 6 46.48 16.79 -20.72
N MET A 7 45.32 16.17 -20.48
CA MET A 7 44.25 16.05 -21.46
C MET A 7 42.87 15.91 -20.80
N ILE A 8 41.86 16.51 -21.43
CA ILE A 8 40.44 16.35 -21.11
C ILE A 8 39.75 15.89 -22.40
N GLN A 9 39.09 14.73 -22.35
CA GLN A 9 38.45 14.12 -23.52
C GLN A 9 36.96 13.90 -23.27
N THR A 10 36.11 14.27 -24.22
CA THR A 10 34.67 13.97 -24.19
C THR A 10 34.42 12.46 -24.31
N GLN A 11 33.48 11.92 -23.53
CA GLN A 11 33.02 10.54 -23.67
C GLN A 11 31.90 10.42 -24.74
N LYS A 12 31.54 9.17 -25.09
CA LYS A 12 30.38 8.91 -25.97
C LYS A 12 29.06 9.41 -25.39
N LYS A 13 28.91 9.37 -24.05
CA LYS A 13 27.76 9.92 -23.35
C LYS A 13 27.96 11.43 -23.19
N ALA A 14 27.00 12.21 -23.69
CA ALA A 14 27.02 13.66 -23.56
C ALA A 14 27.14 14.11 -22.10
N GLY A 15 27.87 15.20 -21.86
CA GLY A 15 28.09 15.76 -20.52
C GLY A 15 29.07 14.98 -19.62
N ARG A 16 29.84 14.03 -20.17
CA ARG A 16 30.88 13.26 -19.44
C ARG A 16 32.25 13.43 -20.09
N PHE A 17 33.27 13.57 -19.25
CA PHE A 17 34.65 13.81 -19.67
C PHE A 17 35.61 12.86 -18.94
N ASN A 18 36.68 12.44 -19.62
CA ASN A 18 37.81 11.72 -19.04
C ASN A 18 38.95 12.70 -18.75
N ILE A 19 39.46 12.67 -17.52
CA ILE A 19 40.62 13.47 -17.10
C ILE A 19 41.87 12.60 -17.15
N TYR A 20 42.91 13.11 -17.81
CA TYR A 20 44.23 12.50 -17.87
C TYR A 20 45.23 13.35 -17.08
N ILE A 21 45.95 12.69 -16.18
CA ILE A 21 46.98 13.30 -15.35
C ILE A 21 48.32 12.67 -15.73
N ASN A 22 49.30 13.50 -16.06
CA ASN A 22 50.63 13.06 -16.50
C ASN A 22 50.55 11.97 -17.60
N ASP A 23 49.69 12.21 -18.60
CA ASP A 23 49.42 11.36 -19.78
C ASP A 23 48.82 9.98 -19.50
N LYS A 24 48.36 9.76 -18.26
CA LYS A 24 47.63 8.56 -17.86
C LYS A 24 46.20 8.91 -17.52
N TYR A 25 45.27 8.04 -17.91
CA TYR A 25 43.88 8.15 -17.47
C TYR A 25 43.81 8.16 -15.94
N ALA A 26 43.11 9.13 -15.36
CA ALA A 26 43.00 9.29 -13.91
C ALA A 26 41.58 8.96 -13.41
N PHE A 27 40.57 9.72 -13.86
CA PHE A 27 39.19 9.55 -13.44
C PHE A 27 38.23 10.25 -14.42
N PRO A 28 36.95 9.86 -14.46
CA PRO A 28 35.95 10.57 -15.24
C PRO A 28 35.28 11.67 -14.40
N VAL A 29 34.75 12.70 -15.06
CA VAL A 29 33.95 13.77 -14.43
C VAL A 29 32.74 14.13 -15.28
N SER A 30 31.68 14.59 -14.64
CA SER A 30 30.54 15.23 -15.29
C SER A 30 30.85 16.69 -15.66
N GLU A 31 30.08 17.23 -16.60
CA GLU A 31 30.17 18.62 -17.04
C GLU A 31 30.02 19.61 -15.88
N SER A 32 29.06 19.37 -14.98
CA SER A 32 28.86 20.20 -13.79
C SER A 32 30.08 20.24 -12.88
N VAL A 33 30.77 19.11 -12.69
CA VAL A 33 31.98 19.01 -11.87
C VAL A 33 33.18 19.66 -12.57
N LEU A 34 33.32 19.45 -13.88
CA LEU A 34 34.33 20.12 -14.68
C LEU A 34 34.22 21.65 -14.57
N ILE A 35 32.99 22.19 -14.61
CA ILE A 35 32.73 23.62 -14.43
C ILE A 35 32.98 24.05 -12.98
N LYS A 36 32.46 23.31 -11.99
CA LYS A 36 32.58 23.64 -10.55
C LYS A 36 34.04 23.81 -10.12
N TYR A 37 34.91 22.87 -10.51
CA TYR A 37 36.35 22.90 -10.19
C TYR A 37 37.20 23.60 -11.24
N ARG A 38 36.56 24.17 -12.27
CA ARG A 38 37.20 24.87 -13.39
C ARG A 38 38.33 24.06 -14.02
N LEU A 39 38.08 22.77 -14.25
CA LEU A 39 39.11 21.84 -14.72
C LEU A 39 39.58 22.23 -16.12
N HIS A 40 40.87 22.54 -16.25
CA HIS A 40 41.49 22.88 -17.53
C HIS A 40 42.85 22.22 -17.71
N LYS A 41 43.28 22.07 -18.98
CA LYS A 41 44.61 21.56 -19.30
C LYS A 41 45.67 22.45 -18.64
N GLY A 42 46.65 21.81 -18.01
CA GLY A 42 47.74 22.47 -17.30
C GLY A 42 47.46 22.81 -15.84
N GLN A 43 46.25 22.56 -15.33
CA GLN A 43 45.96 22.70 -13.90
C GLN A 43 46.70 21.64 -13.09
N GLU A 44 47.25 22.06 -11.95
CA GLU A 44 47.86 21.18 -10.97
C GLU A 44 46.82 20.78 -9.92
N LEU A 45 46.79 19.50 -9.59
CA LEU A 45 45.87 18.94 -8.60
C LEU A 45 46.70 18.25 -7.51
N ASP A 46 46.38 18.50 -6.25
CA ASP A 46 46.89 17.68 -5.15
C ASP A 46 45.98 16.45 -4.92
N GLU A 47 46.37 15.58 -3.98
CA GLU A 47 45.61 14.36 -3.70
C GLU A 47 44.24 14.65 -3.09
N ASN A 48 44.16 15.63 -2.20
CA ASN A 48 42.92 16.02 -1.54
C ASN A 48 41.90 16.56 -2.57
N LEU A 49 42.34 17.40 -3.49
CA LEU A 49 41.50 17.96 -4.55
C LEU A 49 41.05 16.89 -5.54
N ILE A 50 41.89 15.90 -5.86
CA ILE A 50 41.49 14.76 -6.69
C ILE A 50 40.38 13.96 -6.01
N GLU A 51 40.50 13.71 -4.71
CA GLU A 51 39.46 13.02 -3.94
C GLU A 51 38.17 13.86 -3.90
N GLU A 52 38.26 15.17 -3.67
CA GLU A 52 37.12 16.08 -3.68
C GLU A 52 36.40 16.10 -5.04
N ILE A 53 37.15 16.11 -6.15
CA ILE A 53 36.59 16.07 -7.51
C ILE A 53 35.87 14.75 -7.78
N LYS A 54 36.48 13.62 -7.40
CA LYS A 54 35.85 12.30 -7.56
C LYS A 54 34.55 12.21 -6.77
N LEU A 55 34.57 12.69 -5.54
CA LEU A 55 33.42 12.78 -4.66
C LEU A 55 32.30 13.63 -5.27
N ALA A 56 32.62 14.82 -5.76
CA ALA A 56 31.65 15.67 -6.45
C ALA A 56 31.07 15.01 -7.72
N ASP A 57 31.85 14.18 -8.41
CA ASP A 57 31.36 13.40 -9.55
C ASP A 57 30.34 12.34 -9.12
N ASP A 58 30.54 11.67 -7.98
CA ASP A 58 29.59 10.70 -7.45
C ASP A 58 28.29 11.38 -7.00
N ILE A 59 28.36 12.56 -6.36
CA ILE A 59 27.18 13.38 -6.07
C ILE A 59 26.42 13.71 -7.37
N SER A 60 27.14 14.15 -8.40
CA SER A 60 26.54 14.48 -9.70
C SER A 60 25.89 13.27 -10.37
N LYS A 61 26.50 12.07 -10.28
CA LYS A 61 25.88 10.82 -10.76
C LYS A 61 24.60 10.50 -10.01
N GLY A 62 24.65 10.54 -8.67
CA GLY A 62 23.50 10.27 -7.80
C GLY A 62 22.34 11.22 -8.11
N TYR A 63 22.62 12.52 -8.21
CA TYR A 63 21.63 13.53 -8.56
C TYR A 63 20.98 13.27 -9.93
N ASN A 64 21.78 13.00 -10.97
CA ASN A 64 21.24 12.68 -12.30
C ASN A 64 20.42 11.38 -12.30
N ALA A 65 20.84 10.38 -11.53
CA ALA A 65 20.09 9.14 -11.39
C ALA A 65 18.74 9.36 -10.67
N ALA A 66 18.72 10.19 -9.63
CA ALA A 66 17.50 10.59 -8.94
C ALA A 66 16.54 11.35 -9.87
N LEU A 67 17.04 12.32 -10.65
CA LEU A 67 16.21 13.03 -11.64
C LEU A 67 15.57 12.08 -12.64
N ASN A 68 16.35 11.15 -13.20
CA ASN A 68 15.82 10.13 -14.10
C ASN A 68 14.77 9.26 -13.40
N TYR A 69 15.00 8.86 -12.14
CA TYR A 69 14.08 8.03 -11.38
C TYR A 69 12.74 8.74 -11.08
N LEU A 70 12.81 10.03 -10.75
CA LEU A 70 11.66 10.90 -10.50
C LEU A 70 10.86 11.23 -11.77
N SER A 71 11.51 11.24 -12.94
CA SER A 71 10.85 11.56 -14.22
C SER A 71 9.72 10.60 -14.61
N TYR A 72 9.72 9.37 -14.09
CA TYR A 72 8.73 8.35 -14.45
C TYR A 72 7.46 8.41 -13.61
N GLN A 73 7.58 8.74 -12.32
CA GLN A 73 6.46 8.81 -11.38
C GLN A 73 6.90 9.49 -10.09
N LEU A 74 5.92 9.97 -9.32
CA LEU A 74 6.14 10.48 -7.97
C LEU A 74 6.80 9.41 -7.08
N ARG A 75 7.76 9.83 -6.28
CA ARG A 75 8.49 8.99 -5.32
C ARG A 75 8.51 9.66 -3.96
N THR A 76 8.52 8.86 -2.89
CA THR A 76 8.81 9.39 -1.56
C THR A 76 10.31 9.66 -1.40
N ARG A 77 10.64 10.51 -0.43
CA ARG A 77 12.02 10.73 0.01
C ARG A 77 12.75 9.41 0.26
N LYS A 78 12.14 8.51 1.03
CA LYS A 78 12.72 7.20 1.36
C LYS A 78 13.01 6.36 0.11
N GLU A 79 12.09 6.33 -0.85
CA GLU A 79 12.30 5.60 -2.11
C GLU A 79 13.48 6.15 -2.91
N VAL A 80 13.71 7.47 -2.88
CA VAL A 80 14.87 8.09 -3.54
C VAL A 80 16.16 7.82 -2.77
N GLU A 81 16.15 7.89 -1.44
CA GLU A 81 17.31 7.50 -0.61
C GLU A 81 17.71 6.05 -0.87
N ASP A 82 16.76 5.13 -0.82
CA ASP A 82 17.00 3.71 -1.12
C ASP A 82 17.51 3.51 -2.55
N LYS A 83 17.03 4.31 -3.51
CA LYS A 83 17.54 4.29 -4.87
C LYS A 83 19.00 4.75 -4.95
N LEU A 84 19.37 5.81 -4.24
CA LEU A 84 20.76 6.30 -4.19
C LEU A 84 21.70 5.27 -3.54
N ARG A 85 21.27 4.63 -2.44
CA ARG A 85 22.01 3.52 -1.82
C ARG A 85 22.23 2.36 -2.78
N SER A 86 21.21 2.01 -3.58
CA SER A 86 21.33 0.92 -4.59
C SER A 86 22.35 1.21 -5.71
N LEU A 87 22.83 2.45 -5.82
CA LEU A 87 23.81 2.90 -6.81
C LEU A 87 25.21 3.08 -6.20
N ASP A 88 25.44 2.57 -4.97
CA ASP A 88 26.68 2.75 -4.20
C ASP A 88 27.07 4.22 -4.00
N ILE A 89 26.08 5.12 -3.90
CA ILE A 89 26.34 6.49 -3.45
C ILE A 89 26.60 6.45 -1.93
N HIS A 90 27.72 7.02 -1.50
CA HIS A 90 28.09 7.06 -0.09
C HIS A 90 27.04 7.77 0.77
N GLU A 91 26.77 7.24 1.97
CA GLU A 91 25.67 7.68 2.82
C GLU A 91 25.78 9.17 3.22
N ASP A 92 26.99 9.68 3.38
CA ASP A 92 27.27 11.09 3.71
C ASP A 92 26.75 12.08 2.64
N TYR A 93 26.57 11.64 1.40
CA TYR A 93 26.17 12.50 0.28
C TYR A 93 24.68 12.41 -0.06
N ILE A 94 24.00 11.36 0.40
CA ILE A 94 22.56 11.19 0.17
C ILE A 94 21.78 12.39 0.73
N PRO A 95 22.05 12.89 1.97
CA PRO A 95 21.36 14.07 2.49
C PRO A 95 21.51 15.31 1.61
N GLU A 96 22.70 15.57 1.04
CA GLU A 96 22.93 16.71 0.16
C GLU A 96 22.07 16.62 -1.12
N ILE A 97 22.05 15.44 -1.75
CA ILE A 97 21.25 15.20 -2.96
C ILE A 97 19.76 15.35 -2.64
N ILE A 98 19.29 14.75 -1.55
CA ILE A 98 17.90 14.78 -1.13
C ILE A 98 17.45 16.21 -0.81
N ASN A 99 18.21 16.96 -0.01
CA ASN A 99 17.88 18.34 0.32
C ASN A 99 17.77 19.21 -0.93
N LYS A 100 18.71 19.06 -1.87
CA LYS A 100 18.65 19.77 -3.16
C LYS A 100 17.40 19.41 -3.97
N LEU A 101 16.98 18.15 -3.97
CA LEU A 101 15.76 17.73 -4.68
C LEU A 101 14.49 18.24 -3.98
N ILE A 102 14.49 18.35 -2.66
CA ILE A 102 13.41 18.95 -1.87
C ILE A 102 13.33 20.45 -2.11
N ASP A 103 14.46 21.17 -2.13
CA ASP A 103 14.53 22.60 -2.39
C ASP A 103 13.98 22.98 -3.78
N LEU A 104 14.11 22.06 -4.74
CA LEU A 104 13.56 22.19 -6.10
C LEU A 104 12.12 21.65 -6.22
N ASP A 105 11.49 21.25 -5.11
CA ASP A 105 10.15 20.64 -5.02
C ASP A 105 10.00 19.36 -5.90
N LEU A 106 11.11 18.69 -6.20
CA LEU A 106 11.11 17.43 -6.95
C LEU A 106 10.82 16.23 -6.06
N ILE A 107 11.08 16.34 -4.77
CA ILE A 107 10.65 15.40 -3.73
C ILE A 107 9.73 16.14 -2.77
N ASN A 108 8.50 15.65 -2.66
CA ASN A 108 7.50 16.22 -1.78
C ASN A 108 6.58 15.12 -1.25
N ASP A 109 6.88 14.63 -0.04
CA ASP A 109 6.15 13.51 0.58
C ASP A 109 4.70 13.87 0.89
N LYS A 110 4.40 15.14 1.17
CA LYS A 110 3.02 15.63 1.33
C LYS A 110 2.23 15.48 0.03
N ASN A 111 2.77 15.99 -1.07
CA ASN A 111 2.13 15.86 -2.38
C ASN A 111 1.98 14.39 -2.80
N TYR A 112 3.00 13.57 -2.54
CA TYR A 112 2.93 12.13 -2.75
C TYR A 112 1.78 11.50 -1.96
N ALA A 113 1.69 11.78 -0.65
CA ALA A 113 0.69 11.20 0.22
C ALA A 113 -0.74 11.58 -0.19
N GLU A 114 -0.98 12.87 -0.49
CA GLU A 114 -2.28 13.33 -0.98
C GLU A 114 -2.67 12.66 -2.31
N SER A 115 -1.73 12.59 -3.25
CA SER A 115 -1.95 11.94 -4.55
C SER A 115 -2.23 10.44 -4.41
N TYR A 116 -1.53 9.77 -3.49
CA TYR A 116 -1.76 8.36 -3.17
C TYR A 116 -3.15 8.16 -2.56
N VAL A 117 -3.55 8.98 -1.59
CA VAL A 117 -4.88 8.91 -0.97
C VAL A 117 -5.97 9.10 -2.03
N ARG A 118 -5.89 10.15 -2.86
CA ARG A 118 -6.85 10.39 -3.96
C ARG A 118 -6.93 9.20 -4.92
N THR A 119 -5.79 8.62 -5.27
CA THR A 119 -5.74 7.43 -6.13
C THR A 119 -6.45 6.25 -5.46
N MET A 120 -6.13 5.96 -4.20
CA MET A 120 -6.73 4.84 -3.46
C MET A 120 -8.23 5.01 -3.25
N MET A 121 -8.71 6.23 -3.00
CA MET A 121 -10.14 6.55 -2.92
C MET A 121 -10.87 6.19 -4.23
N ASN A 122 -10.24 6.47 -5.37
CA ASN A 122 -10.85 6.27 -6.68
C ASN A 122 -10.73 4.81 -7.18
N THR A 123 -9.58 4.16 -6.98
CA THR A 123 -9.25 2.89 -7.67
C THR A 123 -9.29 1.66 -6.78
N SER A 124 -9.26 1.82 -5.45
CA SER A 124 -9.19 0.70 -4.51
C SER A 124 -10.44 0.56 -3.66
N ASP A 125 -10.52 -0.51 -2.87
CA ASP A 125 -11.56 -0.74 -1.85
C ASP A 125 -11.04 -0.59 -0.41
N LYS A 126 -9.92 0.12 -0.24
CA LYS A 126 -9.24 0.27 1.05
C LYS A 126 -9.79 1.46 1.83
N GLY A 127 -9.87 1.28 3.15
CA GLY A 127 -10.18 2.33 4.11
C GLY A 127 -8.92 3.00 4.67
N PRO A 128 -9.09 4.06 5.48
CA PRO A 128 -8.00 4.92 5.95
C PRO A 128 -6.85 4.16 6.63
N LYS A 129 -7.13 3.17 7.49
CA LYS A 129 -6.08 2.47 8.26
C LYS A 129 -5.10 1.72 7.35
N VAL A 130 -5.61 1.07 6.29
CA VAL A 130 -4.75 0.35 5.34
C VAL A 130 -3.99 1.33 4.45
N ILE A 131 -4.62 2.43 4.04
CA ILE A 131 -3.95 3.49 3.27
C ILE A 131 -2.82 4.10 4.09
N LYS A 132 -3.06 4.43 5.36
CA LYS A 132 -2.04 4.92 6.32
C LYS A 132 -0.87 3.95 6.40
N LEU A 133 -1.14 2.67 6.64
CA LEU A 133 -0.09 1.65 6.74
C LEU A 133 0.74 1.54 5.45
N ASN A 134 0.13 1.67 4.28
CA ASN A 134 0.86 1.65 3.02
C ASN A 134 1.75 2.89 2.84
N LEU A 135 1.29 4.07 3.24
CA LEU A 135 2.10 5.30 3.24
C LEU A 135 3.30 5.17 4.17
N LEU A 136 3.10 4.67 5.38
CA LEU A 136 4.18 4.40 6.35
C LEU A 136 5.21 3.41 5.80
N LYS A 137 4.76 2.33 5.14
CA LYS A 137 5.66 1.38 4.47
C LYS A 137 6.49 2.03 3.37
N LYS A 138 5.93 3.02 2.68
CA LYS A 138 6.61 3.86 1.69
C LYS A 138 7.53 4.92 2.31
N GLY A 139 7.61 5.01 3.63
CA GLY A 139 8.48 5.94 4.34
C GLY A 139 7.91 7.33 4.51
N VAL A 140 6.62 7.53 4.26
CA VAL A 140 5.94 8.79 4.57
C VAL A 140 5.80 8.89 6.09
N ASP A 141 6.12 10.05 6.65
CA ASP A 141 5.94 10.33 8.09
C ASP A 141 4.47 10.22 8.52
N ASP A 142 4.25 9.84 9.78
CA ASP A 142 2.91 9.60 10.33
C ASP A 142 2.02 10.83 10.22
N ASN A 143 2.54 12.00 10.59
CA ASN A 143 1.83 13.28 10.50
C ASN A 143 1.40 13.61 9.05
N ILE A 144 2.29 13.38 8.07
CA ILE A 144 1.98 13.63 6.66
C ILE A 144 0.91 12.67 6.17
N ALA A 145 0.96 11.40 6.58
CA ALA A 145 -0.05 10.42 6.24
C ALA A 145 -1.41 10.77 6.87
N GLU A 146 -1.44 11.26 8.11
CA GLU A 146 -2.66 11.72 8.78
C GLU A 146 -3.27 12.94 8.07
N ASP A 147 -2.46 13.95 7.76
CA ASP A 147 -2.89 15.14 7.02
C ASP A 147 -3.49 14.77 5.66
N ALA A 148 -2.85 13.87 4.92
CA ALA A 148 -3.36 13.43 3.62
C ALA A 148 -4.69 12.66 3.74
N LEU A 149 -4.90 11.93 4.83
CA LEU A 149 -6.13 11.16 5.07
C LEU A 149 -7.35 12.02 5.37
N ILE A 150 -7.18 13.30 5.75
CA ILE A 150 -8.28 14.27 5.88
C ILE A 150 -9.07 14.38 4.56
N LEU A 151 -8.43 14.15 3.41
CA LEU A 151 -9.08 14.13 2.10
C LEU A 151 -10.14 13.01 1.99
N TYR A 152 -9.98 11.91 2.73
CA TYR A 152 -10.89 10.78 2.72
C TYR A 152 -11.96 10.94 3.82
N THR A 153 -12.79 11.96 3.67
CA THR A 153 -13.87 12.29 4.61
C THR A 153 -14.79 11.09 4.90
N ASP A 154 -15.40 11.09 6.09
CA ASP A 154 -16.32 10.05 6.54
C ASP A 154 -17.43 9.78 5.51
N LYS A 155 -18.01 10.84 4.93
CA LYS A 155 -19.03 10.72 3.88
C LYS A 155 -18.54 9.93 2.65
N LEU A 156 -17.30 10.15 2.24
CA LEU A 156 -16.71 9.42 1.11
C LEU A 156 -16.41 7.96 1.50
N GLN A 157 -15.95 7.73 2.73
CA GLN A 157 -15.71 6.38 3.25
C GLN A 157 -17.00 5.57 3.31
N VAL A 158 -18.08 6.16 3.85
CA VAL A 158 -19.40 5.53 3.94
C VAL A 158 -19.93 5.21 2.54
N LYS A 159 -19.93 6.18 1.62
CA LYS A 159 -20.37 5.95 0.22
C LYS A 159 -19.64 4.78 -0.44
N LYS A 160 -18.30 4.73 -0.30
CA LYS A 160 -17.48 3.63 -0.85
C LYS A 160 -17.79 2.30 -0.15
N GLY A 161 -17.94 2.35 1.17
CA GLY A 161 -18.24 1.23 2.04
C GLY A 161 -19.59 0.58 1.74
N VAL A 162 -20.63 1.37 1.50
CA VAL A 162 -21.97 0.88 1.10
C VAL A 162 -21.89 0.12 -0.21
N THR A 163 -21.27 0.67 -1.27
CA THR A 163 -21.11 -0.04 -2.56
C THR A 163 -20.36 -1.37 -2.41
N LEU A 164 -19.40 -1.43 -1.49
CA LEU A 164 -18.69 -2.68 -1.19
C LEU A 164 -19.58 -3.64 -0.39
N ALA A 165 -20.32 -3.14 0.58
CA ALA A 165 -21.18 -3.91 1.45
C ALA A 165 -22.36 -4.53 0.67
N GLU A 166 -22.94 -3.83 -0.30
CA GLU A 166 -23.95 -4.36 -1.25
C GLU A 166 -23.43 -5.59 -2.00
N LYS A 167 -22.20 -5.49 -2.55
CA LYS A 167 -21.56 -6.63 -3.25
C LYS A 167 -21.34 -7.82 -2.33
N LEU A 168 -20.99 -7.56 -1.06
CA LEU A 168 -20.78 -8.61 -0.07
C LEU A 168 -22.12 -9.20 0.41
N ALA A 169 -23.16 -8.40 0.56
CA ALA A 169 -24.51 -8.85 0.90
C ALA A 169 -25.03 -9.84 -0.14
N ASN A 170 -24.86 -9.52 -1.43
CA ASN A 170 -25.23 -10.41 -2.53
C ASN A 170 -24.41 -11.71 -2.52
N ARG A 171 -23.10 -11.62 -2.25
CA ARG A 171 -22.20 -12.78 -2.14
C ARG A 171 -22.58 -13.72 -0.99
N TYR A 172 -23.02 -13.16 0.14
CA TYR A 172 -23.38 -13.89 1.34
C TYR A 172 -24.90 -14.07 1.49
N SER A 173 -25.65 -14.01 0.38
CA SER A 173 -27.12 -14.12 0.36
C SER A 173 -27.64 -15.37 1.08
N HIS A 174 -26.93 -16.50 0.98
CA HIS A 174 -27.27 -17.80 1.58
C HIS A 174 -26.71 -18.01 3.00
N ASP A 175 -26.17 -16.96 3.63
CA ASP A 175 -25.86 -16.96 5.05
C ASP A 175 -27.03 -16.37 5.84
N SER A 176 -27.18 -16.80 7.10
CA SER A 176 -28.10 -16.16 8.05
C SER A 176 -27.84 -14.66 8.10
N TYR A 177 -28.88 -13.88 8.37
CA TYR A 177 -28.79 -12.43 8.51
C TYR A 177 -27.64 -12.02 9.44
N ARG A 178 -27.55 -12.65 10.61
CA ARG A 178 -26.49 -12.37 11.60
C ARG A 178 -25.10 -12.66 11.06
N ASN A 179 -24.89 -13.80 10.39
CA ASN A 179 -23.58 -14.13 9.84
C ASN A 179 -23.21 -13.27 8.63
N LYS A 180 -24.18 -12.95 7.78
CA LYS A 180 -24.04 -12.03 6.65
C LYS A 180 -23.53 -10.67 7.14
N GLN A 181 -24.18 -10.09 8.14
CA GLN A 181 -23.72 -8.83 8.77
C GLN A 181 -22.32 -8.96 9.37
N ASN A 182 -22.05 -10.02 10.15
CA ASN A 182 -20.73 -10.22 10.75
C ASN A 182 -19.61 -10.33 9.70
N LYS A 183 -19.85 -11.05 8.60
CA LYS A 183 -18.90 -11.17 7.48
C LYS A 183 -18.66 -9.85 6.78
N ILE A 184 -19.70 -9.04 6.56
CA ILE A 184 -19.57 -7.69 5.99
C ILE A 184 -18.73 -6.80 6.90
N LYS A 185 -19.07 -6.73 8.20
CA LYS A 185 -18.32 -5.95 9.21
C LYS A 185 -16.84 -6.37 9.24
N GLN A 186 -16.56 -7.67 9.27
CA GLN A 186 -15.19 -8.20 9.25
C GLN A 186 -14.45 -7.85 7.95
N ALA A 187 -15.11 -7.93 6.80
CA ALA A 187 -14.52 -7.57 5.52
C ALA A 187 -14.17 -6.07 5.45
N LEU A 188 -15.01 -5.20 6.00
CA LEU A 188 -14.73 -3.76 6.07
C LEU A 188 -13.60 -3.44 7.06
N LEU A 189 -13.56 -4.10 8.22
CA LEU A 189 -12.48 -3.95 9.19
C LEU A 189 -11.12 -4.32 8.59
N THR A 190 -11.04 -5.47 7.91
CA THR A 190 -9.80 -5.93 7.27
C THR A 190 -9.37 -5.04 6.11
N LYS A 191 -10.30 -4.27 5.53
CA LYS A 191 -10.00 -3.24 4.52
C LYS A 191 -9.58 -1.91 5.13
N GLY A 192 -9.72 -1.73 6.43
CA GLY A 192 -9.18 -0.59 7.17
C GLY A 192 -10.18 0.51 7.51
N PHE A 193 -11.49 0.23 7.45
CA PHE A 193 -12.52 1.14 7.94
C PHE A 193 -12.60 1.09 9.49
N SER A 194 -12.96 2.20 10.13
CA SER A 194 -13.20 2.27 11.59
C SER A 194 -14.55 1.65 11.96
N TYR A 195 -14.75 1.32 13.24
CA TYR A 195 -16.01 0.77 13.71
C TYR A 195 -17.18 1.75 13.48
N ASP A 196 -16.99 3.03 13.80
CA ASP A 196 -18.03 4.06 13.65
C ASP A 196 -18.50 4.21 12.19
N ILE A 197 -17.55 4.20 11.24
CA ILE A 197 -17.86 4.23 9.81
C ILE A 197 -18.56 2.95 9.37
N ILE A 198 -18.14 1.79 9.88
CA ILE A 198 -18.77 0.51 9.57
C ILE A 198 -20.20 0.46 10.07
N ASP A 199 -20.48 0.93 11.28
CA ASP A 199 -21.85 0.94 11.80
C ASP A 199 -22.73 1.89 10.98
N THR A 200 -22.21 3.04 10.55
CA THR A 200 -22.90 3.94 9.62
C THR A 200 -23.17 3.28 8.26
N ILE A 201 -22.19 2.56 7.70
CA ILE A 201 -22.37 1.80 6.45
C ILE A 201 -23.46 0.75 6.60
N ILE A 202 -23.48 0.01 7.71
CA ILE A 202 -24.48 -1.04 7.93
C ILE A 202 -25.88 -0.45 8.10
N GLN A 203 -25.99 0.73 8.73
CA GLN A 203 -27.25 1.46 8.82
C GLN A 203 -27.72 1.95 7.45
N GLU A 204 -26.82 2.50 6.62
CA GLU A 204 -27.17 2.97 5.26
C GLU A 204 -27.44 1.85 4.26
N LEU A 205 -26.81 0.69 4.43
CA LEU A 205 -27.03 -0.48 3.57
C LEU A 205 -28.48 -0.99 3.62
N ASP A 206 -29.23 -0.62 4.66
CA ASP A 206 -30.62 -1.01 4.89
C ASP A 206 -30.84 -2.51 4.67
N LEU A 207 -29.99 -3.31 5.32
CA LEU A 207 -30.11 -4.76 5.26
C LEU A 207 -31.37 -5.16 6.03
N ILE A 208 -32.50 -5.31 5.32
CA ILE A 208 -33.77 -5.70 5.93
C ILE A 208 -33.70 -7.18 6.31
N PHE A 209 -34.11 -7.48 7.54
CA PHE A 209 -34.35 -8.84 7.97
C PHE A 209 -35.65 -9.33 7.34
N ASP A 210 -35.55 -10.39 6.54
CA ASP A 210 -36.70 -11.02 5.90
C ASP A 210 -36.89 -12.42 6.51
N ASP A 211 -37.97 -12.56 7.27
CA ASP A 211 -38.32 -13.79 7.99
C ASP A 211 -38.43 -14.99 7.04
N ASP A 212 -39.02 -14.78 5.87
CA ASP A 212 -39.24 -15.84 4.87
C ASP A 212 -37.90 -16.31 4.30
N THR A 213 -37.05 -15.39 3.82
CA THR A 213 -35.70 -15.72 3.33
C THR A 213 -34.85 -16.38 4.43
N GLU A 214 -34.88 -15.87 5.66
CA GLU A 214 -34.09 -16.45 6.76
C GLU A 214 -34.54 -17.89 7.06
N ARG A 215 -35.85 -18.14 7.05
CA ARG A 215 -36.42 -19.47 7.26
C ARG A 215 -36.09 -20.42 6.10
N GLU A 216 -36.17 -19.97 4.86
CA GLU A 216 -35.77 -20.77 3.68
C GLU A 216 -34.31 -21.21 3.78
N ILE A 217 -33.39 -20.29 4.08
CA ILE A 217 -31.96 -20.59 4.24
C ILE A 217 -31.74 -21.58 5.41
N LEU A 218 -32.45 -21.39 6.53
CA LEU A 218 -32.39 -22.28 7.68
C LEU A 218 -32.81 -23.71 7.30
N LEU A 219 -33.96 -23.87 6.66
CA LEU A 219 -34.49 -25.17 6.25
C LEU A 219 -33.57 -25.85 5.23
N GLU A 220 -33.04 -25.12 4.25
CA GLU A 220 -32.09 -25.65 3.27
C GLU A 220 -30.85 -26.24 3.96
N LYS A 221 -30.25 -25.50 4.90
CA LYS A 221 -29.08 -25.95 5.66
C LYS A 221 -29.41 -27.07 6.63
N ALA A 222 -30.55 -27.00 7.31
CA ALA A 222 -31.01 -28.01 8.25
C ALA A 222 -31.21 -29.35 7.54
N ASN A 223 -31.88 -29.36 6.38
CA ASN A 223 -32.07 -30.57 5.56
C ASN A 223 -30.73 -31.17 5.09
N LYS A 224 -29.80 -30.34 4.61
CA LYS A 224 -28.45 -30.80 4.22
C LYS A 224 -27.70 -31.46 5.39
N LEU A 225 -27.80 -30.88 6.58
CA LEU A 225 -27.18 -31.43 7.78
C LEU A 225 -27.93 -32.66 8.31
N TRP A 226 -29.25 -32.70 8.15
CA TRP A 226 -30.09 -33.85 8.45
C TRP A 226 -29.57 -35.04 7.67
N SER A 227 -29.56 -35.00 6.34
CA SER A 227 -29.06 -36.10 5.49
C SER A 227 -27.61 -36.50 5.80
N ARG A 228 -26.75 -35.55 6.18
CA ARG A 228 -25.35 -35.84 6.53
C ARG A 228 -25.16 -36.68 7.80
N TYR A 229 -26.08 -36.57 8.76
CA TYR A 229 -26.00 -37.21 10.07
C TYR A 229 -27.07 -38.30 10.25
N ASP A 230 -27.50 -38.94 9.16
CA ASP A 230 -28.51 -40.01 9.14
C ASP A 230 -28.11 -41.24 9.96
N ASN A 231 -26.82 -41.51 10.08
CA ASN A 231 -26.24 -42.60 10.84
C ASN A 231 -26.29 -42.42 12.36
N LEU A 232 -26.70 -41.24 12.86
CA LEU A 232 -26.79 -40.96 14.28
C LEU A 232 -28.20 -41.18 14.80
N ASP A 233 -28.30 -41.60 16.07
CA ASP A 233 -29.55 -41.55 16.83
C ASP A 233 -30.17 -40.15 16.79
N ILE A 234 -31.50 -40.08 16.73
CA ILE A 234 -32.28 -38.84 16.54
C ILE A 234 -31.87 -37.75 17.53
N LYS A 235 -31.67 -38.08 18.82
CA LYS A 235 -31.27 -37.08 19.83
C LYS A 235 -29.87 -36.54 19.56
N LYS A 236 -28.92 -37.41 19.20
CA LYS A 236 -27.55 -37.02 18.86
C LYS A 236 -27.50 -36.23 17.55
N ARG A 237 -28.32 -36.60 16.56
CA ARG A 237 -28.48 -35.93 15.28
C ARG A 237 -29.00 -34.50 15.47
N LYS A 238 -30.15 -34.32 16.14
CA LYS A 238 -30.71 -33.00 16.46
C LYS A 238 -29.68 -32.12 17.18
N PHE A 239 -29.01 -32.64 18.21
CA PHE A 239 -28.00 -31.88 18.95
C PHE A 239 -26.82 -31.41 18.09
N LYS A 240 -26.32 -32.26 17.18
CA LYS A 240 -25.23 -31.88 16.25
C LYS A 240 -25.67 -30.81 15.27
N ILE A 241 -26.88 -30.91 14.74
CA ILE A 241 -27.44 -29.93 13.80
C ILE A 241 -27.69 -28.60 14.49
N GLN A 242 -28.28 -28.63 15.70
CA GLN A 242 -28.49 -27.43 16.53
C GLN A 242 -27.19 -26.66 16.76
N GLN A 243 -26.11 -27.35 17.16
CA GLN A 243 -24.81 -26.71 17.34
C GLN A 243 -24.26 -26.10 16.05
N ALA A 244 -24.41 -26.78 14.92
CA ALA A 244 -23.91 -26.32 13.63
C ALA A 244 -24.67 -25.09 13.12
N LEU A 245 -26.01 -25.08 13.25
CA LEU A 245 -26.86 -23.97 12.83
C LEU A 245 -26.74 -22.76 13.77
N PHE A 246 -26.60 -23.00 15.08
CA PHE A 246 -26.37 -21.91 16.05
C PHE A 246 -25.03 -21.19 15.79
N LYS A 247 -23.97 -21.94 15.48
CA LYS A 247 -22.68 -21.38 15.01
C LYS A 247 -22.82 -20.63 13.68
N GLN A 248 -23.80 -21.02 12.86
CA GLN A 248 -24.12 -20.35 11.61
C GLN A 248 -25.03 -19.13 11.78
N GLY A 249 -25.36 -18.71 13.00
CA GLY A 249 -25.99 -17.42 13.25
C GLY A 249 -27.49 -17.46 13.55
N PHE A 250 -28.17 -18.59 13.29
CA PHE A 250 -29.60 -18.75 13.49
C PHE A 250 -30.00 -18.77 14.97
N SER A 251 -31.23 -18.36 15.27
CA SER A 251 -31.77 -18.34 16.64
C SER A 251 -32.10 -19.77 17.12
N PHE A 252 -32.03 -20.00 18.43
CA PHE A 252 -32.33 -21.32 18.99
C PHE A 252 -33.80 -21.74 18.78
N SER A 253 -34.73 -20.78 18.85
CA SER A 253 -36.16 -21.01 18.62
C SER A 253 -36.43 -21.48 17.19
N ASP A 254 -35.85 -20.79 16.20
CA ASP A 254 -36.11 -21.09 14.79
C ASP A 254 -35.49 -22.43 14.40
N ILE A 255 -34.28 -22.71 14.91
CA ILE A 255 -33.61 -24.00 14.72
C ILE A 255 -34.47 -25.14 15.28
N THR A 256 -35.04 -24.97 16.48
CA THR A 256 -35.85 -26.01 17.12
C THR A 256 -37.11 -26.26 16.31
N SER A 257 -37.84 -25.20 15.94
CA SER A 257 -39.01 -25.28 15.07
C SER A 257 -38.71 -25.95 13.72
N ALA A 258 -37.60 -25.61 13.08
CA ALA A 258 -37.20 -26.20 11.80
C ALA A 258 -36.86 -27.70 11.93
N LEU A 259 -36.24 -28.12 13.04
CA LEU A 259 -35.90 -29.52 13.25
C LEU A 259 -37.11 -30.40 13.58
N ASP A 260 -38.11 -29.85 14.26
CA ASP A 260 -39.36 -30.56 14.53
C ASP A 260 -40.16 -30.74 13.22
N GLU A 261 -40.24 -29.70 12.37
CA GLU A 261 -40.85 -29.81 11.04
C GLU A 261 -40.17 -30.85 10.14
N ILE A 262 -38.82 -30.88 10.14
CA ILE A 262 -38.06 -31.86 9.35
C ILE A 262 -38.25 -33.28 9.89
N GLU A 263 -38.39 -33.46 11.20
CA GLU A 263 -38.69 -34.77 11.79
C GLU A 263 -40.09 -35.24 11.36
N ASP A 264 -41.11 -34.38 11.49
CA ASP A 264 -42.49 -34.68 11.12
C ASP A 264 -42.66 -34.99 9.62
N THR A 265 -41.83 -34.39 8.75
CA THR A 265 -41.88 -34.61 7.30
C THR A 265 -41.14 -35.89 6.86
N ASN A 266 -40.27 -36.45 7.70
CA ASN A 266 -39.45 -37.63 7.38
C ASN A 266 -39.86 -38.90 8.17
N ILE A 267 -40.95 -38.84 8.94
CA ILE A 267 -41.62 -39.99 9.58
C ILE A 267 -42.68 -40.55 8.63
#